data_AF-A0ABD3JBF9-F1
#
_entry.id   AF-A0ABD3JBF9-F1
#
_cell.length_a   1.000
_cell.length_b   1.000
_cell.length_c   1.000
_cell.angle_alpha   90.00
_cell.angle_beta   90.00
_cell.angle_gamma   90.00
#
_symmetry.space_group_name_H-M   'P 1'
#
loop_
_entity.id
_entity.type
_entity.pdbx_description
1 polymer ?
#
loop_
_entity_poly.entity_id
_entity_poly.type
_entity_poly.pdbx_seq_one_letter_code
_entity_poly.pdbx_strand_id
1 'polypeptide(L)'
;MIRDPFSMNGLYVSFNVSVAGGSLFLFDRKVLRYFRKDGHYWRKKRDGKTVKDAHKKLKVGGVDVLHCYYAHGEENENFQRRSYWMLEQDLMHIVFVHYLEVKGNRANVSGVRENEESARSFQKDSRPSYQPRQLLRRSP
;
A
#
# COMPACT_ATOMS: atom_id res chain seq x y z
N MET A 1 10.16 17.22 -14.21
CA MET A 1 9.01 17.99 -13.68
C MET A 1 8.84 17.62 -12.21
N ILE A 2 9.32 18.47 -11.29
CA ILE A 2 9.13 18.29 -9.84
C ILE A 2 8.24 19.46 -9.39
N ARG A 3 7.01 19.14 -8.96
CA ARG A 3 6.08 20.01 -8.22
C ARG A 3 5.63 19.13 -7.04
N ASP A 4 5.82 19.48 -5.78
CA ASP A 4 5.31 20.68 -5.09
C ASP A 4 6.22 21.10 -3.92
N PRO A 5 6.52 22.40 -3.73
CA PRO A 5 7.04 22.94 -2.49
C PRO A 5 5.88 23.22 -1.50
N PHE A 6 6.04 22.79 -0.25
CA PHE A 6 5.04 22.97 0.80
C PHE A 6 5.05 24.41 1.30
N SER A 7 3.89 25.04 1.36
CA SER A 7 3.69 26.29 2.10
C SER A 7 2.45 26.18 2.96
N MET A 8 2.65 26.27 4.27
CA MET A 8 1.68 26.86 5.19
C MET A 8 2.48 27.50 6.34
N ASN A 9 2.47 28.84 6.38
CA ASN A 9 2.85 29.69 7.51
C ASN A 9 4.33 29.78 7.92
N GLY A 10 5.28 29.71 6.97
CA GLY A 10 6.65 30.21 7.19
C GLY A 10 7.54 29.38 8.12
N LEU A 11 7.06 28.27 8.68
CA LEU A 11 7.89 27.26 9.34
C LEU A 11 8.08 26.08 8.38
N TYR A 12 9.24 26.04 7.74
CA TYR A 12 9.72 24.88 7.01
C TYR A 12 9.98 23.75 8.02
N VAL A 13 8.99 22.90 8.28
CA VAL A 13 9.29 21.59 8.89
C VAL A 13 9.66 20.65 7.76
N SER A 14 10.83 20.88 7.17
CA SER A 14 11.50 19.83 6.42
C SER A 14 11.93 18.78 7.45
N PHE A 15 11.22 17.67 7.54
CA PHE A 15 11.79 16.44 8.04
C PHE A 15 12.84 15.94 7.01
N ASN A 16 13.94 16.68 6.86
CA ASN A 16 15.19 16.18 6.24
C ASN A 16 15.92 15.23 7.19
N VAL A 17 15.32 14.90 8.33
CA VAL A 17 15.77 13.89 9.26
C VAL A 17 15.19 12.57 8.81
N SER A 18 16.07 11.62 8.47
CA SER A 18 15.71 10.21 8.41
C SER A 18 15.09 9.82 9.75
N VAL A 19 13.76 9.68 9.79
CA VAL A 19 13.08 9.28 11.03
C VAL A 19 13.43 7.83 11.30
N ALA A 20 14.13 7.58 12.40
CA ALA A 20 14.53 6.25 12.80
C ALA A 20 13.32 5.39 13.23
N GLY A 21 13.42 4.08 13.05
CA GLY A 21 12.47 3.13 13.61
C GLY A 21 12.35 3.30 15.13
N GLY A 22 11.11 3.24 15.64
CA GLY A 22 10.76 3.50 17.03
C GLY A 22 10.28 4.92 17.32
N SER A 23 10.38 5.84 16.35
CA SER A 23 9.95 7.23 16.54
C SER A 23 8.43 7.38 16.54
N LEU A 24 7.92 8.23 17.43
CA LEU A 24 6.50 8.51 17.63
C LEU A 24 6.22 10.01 17.49
N PHE A 25 5.13 10.35 16.80
CA PHE A 25 4.71 11.72 16.59
C PHE A 25 3.21 11.87 16.80
N LEU A 26 2.80 13.02 17.33
CA LEU A 26 1.41 13.42 17.43
C LEU A 26 1.22 14.69 16.59
N PHE A 27 0.27 14.65 15.66
CA PHE A 27 -0.04 15.76 14.77
C PHE A 27 -1.47 16.23 14.98
N ASP A 28 -1.66 17.55 14.89
CA ASP A 28 -2.97 18.14 14.63
C ASP A 28 -3.11 18.40 13.12
N ARG A 29 -4.04 17.71 12.46
CA ARG A 29 -4.34 17.87 11.03
C ARG A 29 -4.90 19.22 10.65
N LYS A 30 -5.46 19.98 11.59
CA LYS A 30 -5.89 21.36 11.37
C LYS A 30 -4.69 22.26 11.12
N VAL A 31 -3.55 21.96 11.75
CA VAL A 31 -2.28 22.69 11.60
C VAL A 31 -1.40 22.07 10.51
N LEU A 32 -1.21 20.75 10.51
CA LEU A 32 -0.35 20.03 9.56
C LEU A 32 -1.11 18.94 8.80
N ARG A 33 -1.84 19.35 7.76
CA ARG A 33 -2.66 18.45 6.94
C ARG A 33 -1.86 17.38 6.20
N TYR A 34 -0.64 17.71 5.75
CA TYR A 34 0.16 16.88 4.85
C TYR A 34 1.27 16.09 5.55
N PHE A 35 1.07 15.68 6.80
CA PHE A 35 2.03 14.92 7.61
C PHE A 35 2.56 13.63 6.94
N ARG A 36 1.86 13.09 5.94
CA ARG A 36 2.28 11.87 5.21
C ARG A 36 3.36 12.11 4.17
N LYS A 37 3.59 13.36 3.77
CA LYS A 37 4.68 13.69 2.86
C LYS A 37 5.94 13.95 3.71
N ASP A 38 6.42 12.89 4.33
CA ASP A 38 7.43 12.84 5.39
C ASP A 38 8.85 12.57 4.88
N GLY A 39 9.06 12.58 3.56
CA GLY A 39 10.37 12.33 2.94
C GLY A 39 10.73 10.85 2.78
N HIS A 40 9.93 9.92 3.32
CA HIS A 40 10.17 8.49 3.14
C HIS A 40 9.64 7.99 1.79
N TYR A 41 10.41 7.10 1.16
CA TYR A 41 9.97 6.36 -0.02
C TYR A 41 9.08 5.19 0.41
N TRP A 42 7.79 5.32 0.16
CA TRP A 42 6.78 4.31 0.47
C TRP A 42 6.43 3.50 -0.77
N ARG A 43 6.17 2.19 -0.60
CA ARG A 43 5.72 1.31 -1.69
C ARG A 43 4.51 1.89 -2.39
N LYS A 44 4.59 1.98 -3.71
CA LYS A 44 3.49 2.47 -4.54
C LYS A 44 2.74 1.32 -5.21
N LYS A 45 1.50 1.59 -5.62
CA LYS A 45 0.72 0.71 -6.48
C LYS A 45 1.38 0.65 -7.87
N ARG A 46 0.88 -0.23 -8.75
CA ARG A 46 1.38 -0.39 -10.13
C ARG A 46 1.34 0.92 -10.93
N ASP A 47 0.48 1.86 -10.55
CA ASP A 47 0.39 3.20 -11.13
C ASP A 47 1.61 4.10 -10.85
N GLY A 48 2.50 3.72 -9.92
CA GLY A 48 3.68 4.50 -9.50
C GLY A 48 3.35 5.82 -8.79
N LYS A 49 2.07 6.10 -8.53
CA LYS A 49 1.59 7.38 -7.99
C LYS A 49 1.01 7.22 -6.59
N THR A 50 0.24 6.17 -6.37
CA THR A 50 -0.51 5.97 -5.13
C THR A 50 0.27 5.08 -4.18
N VAL A 51 0.46 5.47 -2.92
CA VAL A 51 1.04 4.59 -1.90
C VAL A 51 0.13 3.38 -1.67
N LYS A 52 0.72 2.19 -1.55
CA LYS A 52 0.00 0.94 -1.25
C LYS A 52 -0.24 0.83 0.26
N ASP A 53 -1.15 1.66 0.76
CA ASP A 53 -1.56 1.63 2.16
C ASP A 53 -2.62 0.55 2.43
N ALA A 54 -2.48 -0.17 3.55
CA ALA A 54 -3.53 -1.05 4.07
C ALA A 54 -4.35 -0.32 5.14
N HIS A 55 -5.68 -0.34 5.01
CA HIS A 55 -6.59 0.35 5.91
C HIS A 55 -7.27 -0.62 6.86
N LYS A 56 -7.24 -0.35 8.16
CA LYS A 56 -7.93 -1.13 9.19
C LYS A 56 -8.67 -0.20 10.17
N LYS A 57 -9.83 -0.65 10.67
CA LYS A 57 -10.50 -0.02 11.82
C LYS A 57 -10.17 -0.82 13.08
N LEU A 58 -9.78 -0.13 14.15
CA LEU A 58 -9.46 -0.76 15.43
C LEU A 58 -10.57 -0.51 16.43
N LYS A 59 -10.87 -1.55 17.21
CA LYS A 59 -11.95 -1.55 18.20
C LYS A 59 -11.40 -1.47 19.62
N VAL A 60 -12.13 -0.77 20.48
CA VAL A 60 -11.97 -0.81 21.94
C VAL A 60 -13.34 -1.16 22.52
N GLY A 61 -13.42 -2.22 23.31
CA GLY A 61 -14.72 -2.70 23.84
C GLY A 61 -15.74 -3.09 22.75
N GLY A 62 -15.27 -3.55 21.58
CA GLY A 62 -16.15 -3.93 20.44
C GLY A 62 -16.58 -2.77 19.53
N VAL A 63 -16.37 -1.53 19.94
CA VAL A 63 -16.73 -0.32 19.18
C VAL A 63 -15.53 0.15 18.38
N ASP A 64 -15.72 0.55 17.12
CA ASP A 64 -14.63 1.11 16.30
C ASP A 64 -14.24 2.50 16.85
N VAL A 65 -12.96 2.69 17.19
CA VAL A 65 -12.46 3.95 17.78
C VAL A 65 -11.38 4.62 16.92
N LEU A 66 -10.58 3.84 16.19
CA LEU A 66 -9.46 4.35 15.41
C LEU A 66 -9.49 3.86 13.97
N HIS A 67 -9.15 4.75 13.05
CA HIS A 67 -8.60 4.36 11.75
C HIS A 67 -7.10 4.07 11.89
N CYS A 68 -6.61 3.04 11.19
CA CYS A 68 -5.20 2.66 11.16
C CYS A 68 -4.76 2.42 9.72
N TYR A 69 -3.70 3.11 9.31
CA TYR A 69 -3.14 3.04 7.96
C TYR A 69 -1.70 2.51 8.06
N TYR A 70 -1.38 1.49 7.28
CA TYR A 70 -0.06 0.87 7.23
C TYR A 70 0.59 1.16 5.89
N ALA A 71 1.74 1.83 5.93
CA ALA A 71 2.63 2.04 4.78
C ALA A 71 3.92 1.25 4.99
N HIS A 72 4.44 0.65 3.91
CA HIS A 72 5.70 -0.09 3.91
C HIS A 72 6.75 0.65 3.10
N GLY A 73 7.99 0.67 3.60
CA GLY A 73 9.13 1.24 2.89
C GLY A 73 9.32 0.58 1.54
N GLU A 74 9.64 1.39 0.53
CA GLU A 74 9.93 0.93 -0.82
C GLU A 74 11.20 0.06 -0.84
N GLU A 75 12.30 0.62 -0.33
CA GLU A 75 13.61 -0.03 -0.29
C GLU A 75 13.73 -1.03 0.87
N ASN A 76 13.25 -0.65 2.06
CA ASN A 76 13.30 -1.50 3.26
C ASN A 76 11.88 -1.94 3.66
N GLU A 77 11.53 -3.21 3.40
CA GLU A 77 10.19 -3.74 3.74
C GLU A 77 9.92 -3.81 5.24
N ASN A 78 11.00 -3.89 6.04
CA ASN A 78 10.94 -3.94 7.49
C ASN A 78 10.61 -2.57 8.08
N PHE A 79 10.88 -1.49 7.35
CA PHE A 79 10.49 -0.15 7.75
C PHE A 79 9.03 0.11 7.41
N GLN A 80 8.24 0.51 8.41
CA GLN A 80 6.81 0.72 8.26
C GLN A 80 6.39 2.00 8.98
N ARG A 81 5.29 2.59 8.51
CA ARG A 81 4.59 3.67 9.20
C ARG A 81 3.17 3.24 9.51
N ARG A 82 2.77 3.38 10.77
CA ARG A 82 1.38 3.25 11.22
C ARG A 82 0.84 4.62 11.56
N SER A 83 -0.21 5.04 10.86
CA SER A 83 -0.92 6.28 11.19
C SER A 83 -2.26 5.93 11.79
N TYR A 84 -2.53 6.45 12.98
CA TYR A 84 -3.75 6.28 13.74
C TYR A 84 -4.48 7.61 13.83
N TRP A 85 -5.79 7.63 13.56
CA TRP A 85 -6.60 8.81 13.83
C TRP A 85 -7.95 8.42 14.42
N MET A 86 -8.46 9.28 15.30
CA MET A 86 -9.73 9.07 16.01
C MET A 86 -10.90 9.05 15.03
N LEU A 87 -11.86 8.15 15.27
CA LEU A 87 -13.14 8.11 14.55
C LEU A 87 -14.14 9.14 15.08
N GLU A 88 -14.01 9.52 16.35
CA GLU A 88 -14.82 10.57 16.96
C GLU A 88 -14.59 11.89 16.22
N GLN A 89 -15.69 12.51 15.77
CA GLN A 89 -15.66 13.63 14.83
C GLN A 89 -14.87 14.83 15.39
N ASP A 90 -15.04 15.12 16.67
CA ASP A 90 -14.37 16.24 17.33
C ASP A 90 -12.87 15.99 17.50
N LEU A 91 -12.44 14.72 17.62
CA LEU A 91 -11.05 14.32 17.82
C LEU A 91 -10.35 13.84 16.54
N MET A 92 -11.03 13.73 15.40
CA MET A 92 -10.51 13.20 14.14
C MET A 92 -9.28 13.97 13.59
N HIS A 93 -9.08 15.20 14.07
CA HIS A 93 -7.92 16.01 13.74
C HIS A 93 -6.63 15.52 14.41
N ILE A 94 -6.72 14.76 15.49
CA ILE A 94 -5.59 14.18 16.21
C ILE A 94 -5.11 12.93 15.47
N VAL A 95 -3.83 12.94 15.08
CA VAL A 95 -3.18 11.81 14.41
C VAL A 95 -1.95 11.40 15.18
N PHE A 96 -1.87 10.13 15.54
CA PHE A 96 -0.67 9.53 16.09
C PHE A 96 0.05 8.73 15.00
N VAL A 97 1.34 8.99 14.79
CA VAL A 97 2.15 8.32 13.77
C VAL A 97 3.32 7.62 14.43
N HIS A 98 3.47 6.34 14.11
CA HIS A 98 4.55 5.50 14.58
C HIS A 98 5.37 5.00 13.39
N TYR A 99 6.65 5.33 13.37
CA TYR A 99 7.64 4.76 12.46
C TYR A 99 8.32 3.61 13.15
N LEU A 100 8.37 2.46 12.52
CA LEU A 100 8.80 1.22 13.16
C LEU A 100 9.66 0.39 12.23
N GLU A 101 10.66 -0.27 12.80
CA GLU A 101 11.47 -1.26 12.12
C GLU A 101 11.11 -2.65 12.65
N VAL A 102 10.49 -3.48 11.81
CA VAL A 102 10.09 -4.85 12.16
C VAL A 102 11.23 -5.79 11.85
N LYS A 103 11.72 -6.55 12.82
CA LYS A 103 12.66 -7.63 12.53
C LYS A 103 11.97 -8.65 11.60
N GLY A 104 12.56 -8.90 10.44
CA GLY A 104 12.00 -9.82 9.46
C GLY A 104 11.80 -11.21 10.06
N ASN A 105 10.54 -11.60 10.32
CA ASN A 105 10.21 -13.00 10.53
C ASN A 105 10.31 -13.68 9.15
N ARG A 106 11.25 -14.62 9.00
CA ARG A 106 11.47 -15.44 7.80
C ARG A 106 10.23 -16.21 7.31
N ALA A 107 9.09 -16.13 8.01
CA ALA A 107 7.86 -16.86 7.73
C ALA A 107 6.94 -16.25 6.66
N ASN A 108 7.16 -15.01 6.20
CA ASN A 108 6.22 -14.34 5.28
C ASN A 108 6.69 -14.25 3.80
N VAL A 109 7.85 -14.78 3.46
CA VAL A 109 8.40 -14.72 2.08
C VAL A 109 7.74 -15.74 1.12
N SER A 110 7.00 -16.72 1.64
CA SER A 110 6.39 -17.78 0.83
C SER A 110 5.03 -17.44 0.22
N GLY A 111 4.32 -16.40 0.68
CA GLY A 111 2.92 -16.17 0.28
C GLY A 111 2.67 -15.42 -1.03
N VAL A 112 3.70 -14.96 -1.74
CA VAL A 112 3.54 -14.09 -2.93
C VAL A 112 3.88 -14.79 -4.25
N ARG A 113 4.51 -15.97 -4.22
CA ARG A 113 5.00 -16.63 -5.45
C ARG A 113 4.02 -17.62 -6.11
N GLU A 114 2.94 -18.02 -5.45
CA GLU A 114 2.08 -19.10 -5.98
C GLU A 114 0.94 -18.62 -6.92
N ASN A 115 0.68 -17.31 -7.03
CA ASN A 115 -0.53 -16.83 -7.72
C ASN A 115 -0.35 -16.51 -9.22
N GLU A 116 0.86 -16.60 -9.78
CA GLU A 116 1.11 -16.38 -11.23
C GLU A 116 1.06 -17.66 -12.08
N GLU A 117 1.29 -18.84 -11.50
CA GLU A 117 1.23 -20.11 -12.25
C GLU A 117 -0.20 -20.64 -12.40
N SER A 118 -1.07 -20.44 -11.40
CA SER A 118 -2.46 -20.91 -11.46
C SER A 118 -3.27 -20.21 -12.56
N ALA A 119 -2.95 -18.96 -12.89
CA ALA A 119 -3.67 -18.20 -13.92
C ALA A 119 -3.32 -18.64 -15.36
N ARG A 120 -2.18 -19.31 -15.59
CA ARG A 120 -1.75 -19.77 -16.93
C ARG A 120 -2.32 -21.14 -17.31
N SER A 121 -2.78 -21.93 -16.34
CA SER A 121 -3.29 -23.28 -16.60
C SER A 121 -4.75 -23.29 -17.10
N PHE A 122 -5.56 -22.26 -16.79
CA PHE A 122 -6.98 -22.23 -17.15
C PHE A 122 -7.30 -21.77 -18.58
N GLN A 123 -6.30 -21.45 -19.41
CA GLN A 123 -6.52 -20.99 -20.79
C GLN A 123 -6.23 -22.03 -21.88
N LYS A 124 -5.83 -23.27 -21.55
CA LYS A 124 -5.44 -24.27 -22.58
C LYS A 124 -6.50 -25.30 -22.98
N ASP A 125 -7.58 -25.48 -22.23
CA ASP A 125 -8.56 -26.54 -22.55
C ASP A 125 -9.91 -25.97 -23.00
N SER A 126 -10.01 -25.51 -24.25
CA SER A 126 -11.28 -25.29 -24.95
C SER A 126 -11.09 -25.02 -26.45
N ARG A 127 -10.81 -26.08 -27.24
CA ARG A 127 -11.18 -26.10 -28.66
C ARG A 127 -11.63 -27.52 -29.04
N PRO A 128 -12.90 -27.74 -29.41
CA PRO A 128 -13.31 -29.01 -30.00
C PRO A 128 -12.81 -29.10 -31.45
N SER A 129 -12.23 -30.25 -31.79
CA SER A 129 -11.79 -30.58 -33.15
C SER A 129 -12.99 -30.91 -34.05
N TYR A 130 -13.23 -30.09 -35.07
CA TYR A 130 -14.07 -30.47 -36.22
C TYR A 130 -13.18 -30.63 -37.45
N GLN A 131 -13.23 -31.81 -38.07
CA GLN A 131 -12.58 -32.13 -39.35
C GLN A 131 -13.68 -32.44 -40.38
N PRO A 132 -13.84 -31.67 -41.47
CA PRO A 132 -14.70 -32.06 -42.58
C PRO A 132 -13.94 -33.01 -43.52
N ARG A 133 -14.51 -34.20 -43.79
CA ARG A 133 -14.03 -35.10 -44.85
C ARG A 133 -14.14 -34.42 -46.21
N GLN A 134 -13.04 -34.39 -46.96
CA GLN A 134 -13.05 -34.02 -48.38
C GLN A 134 -13.67 -35.15 -49.24
N LEU A 135 -14.66 -34.79 -50.05
CA LEU A 135 -15.18 -35.61 -51.15
C LEU A 135 -14.27 -35.42 -52.37
N LEU A 136 -13.58 -36.47 -52.80
CA LEU A 136 -12.80 -36.50 -54.03
C LEU A 136 -13.74 -36.72 -55.23
N ARG A 137 -13.90 -35.71 -56.11
CA ARG A 137 -14.52 -35.86 -57.43
C ARG A 137 -13.47 -35.68 -58.54
N ARG A 138 -13.30 -36.79 -59.26
CA ARG A 138 -13.19 -37.01 -60.71
C ARG A 138 -11.91 -36.64 -61.48
N SER A 139 -11.43 -37.73 -62.11
CA SER A 139 -10.63 -37.96 -63.31
C SER A 139 -10.71 -36.94 -64.46
N PRO A 140 -9.78 -37.06 -65.40
CA PRO A 140 -10.06 -37.28 -66.83
C PRO A 140 -10.13 -38.78 -67.16
#